data_AF-V4M5A5-F1
#
_entry.id   AF-V4M5A5-F1
#
_cell.length_a   1.000
_cell.length_b   1.000
_cell.length_c   1.000
_cell.angle_alpha   90.00
_cell.angle_beta   90.00
_cell.angle_gamma   90.00
#
_symmetry.space_group_name_H-M   'P 1'
#
loop_
_entity.id
_entity.type
_entity.pdbx_description
1 polymer ?
#
loop_
_entity_poly.entity_id
_entity_poly.type
_entity_poly.pdbx_seq_one_letter_code
_entity_poly.pdbx_strand_id
1 'polypeptide(L)'
;MRLLRREALERVLAEVFGVSEETLAEARDMDPAKLASSPRHLLAMAIYDPAGLWERLKGYGRSIGARAPRHTAVNTTAPTGSISIIAGTSSGIEPYFALVYLRRVTLGELWEVIREFRESLLSLARRTGAPDNVLRLVAETISRYKGSLRWALDDLEKAVREASITVEGGRIVKPSWDVEGFIAGLRELARLFATSMDFDVWYHIAHQAAAQLYTDQAISKTVNLPNWASVNSVATSYIAAWLTGLKGVTVYRDESKSVQVIYFGGQKAELADVPIKLVKRPAMRMAIVKKEIKAEEAVSDQKLSELFNVKAEGSGGVVKVETDENSTCKTCNI
;
A
#
# COMPACT_ATOMS: atom_id res chain seq x y z
N MET A 1 25.59 15.29 25.64
CA MET A 1 25.17 14.47 24.47
C MET A 1 25.80 13.09 24.64
N ARG A 2 25.01 12.00 24.79
CA ARG A 2 25.57 10.63 24.86
C ARG A 2 25.93 10.17 23.45
N LEU A 3 27.09 10.58 22.97
CA LEU A 3 27.63 10.06 21.72
C LEU A 3 28.04 8.59 21.90
N LEU A 4 27.87 7.79 20.85
CA LEU A 4 28.32 6.40 20.83
C LEU A 4 29.85 6.40 20.93
N ARG A 5 30.42 5.53 21.77
CA ARG A 5 31.88 5.36 21.85
C ARG A 5 32.39 4.78 20.53
N ARG A 6 33.53 5.27 20.04
CA ARG A 6 34.12 4.87 18.76
C ARG A 6 34.38 3.36 18.73
N GLU A 7 34.91 2.81 19.81
CA GLU A 7 35.23 1.39 19.93
C GLU A 7 33.97 0.52 19.85
N ALA A 8 32.86 1.01 20.41
CA ALA A 8 31.57 0.33 20.32
C ALA A 8 31.00 0.37 18.89
N LEU A 9 31.20 1.47 18.17
CA LEU A 9 30.82 1.58 16.76
C LEU A 9 31.67 0.64 15.89
N GLU A 10 32.99 0.67 16.06
CA GLU A 10 33.94 -0.16 15.30
C GLU A 10 33.72 -1.64 15.52
N ARG A 11 33.47 -2.06 16.77
CA ARG A 11 33.11 -3.45 17.07
C ARG A 11 31.85 -3.88 16.31
N VAL A 12 30.81 -3.05 16.32
CA VAL A 12 29.56 -3.34 15.57
C VAL A 12 29.80 -3.37 14.07
N LEU A 13 30.63 -2.47 13.53
CA LEU A 13 30.97 -2.45 12.10
C LEU A 13 31.70 -3.73 11.70
N ALA A 14 32.67 -4.18 12.49
CA ALA A 14 33.42 -5.40 12.23
C ALA A 14 32.54 -6.66 12.38
N GLU A 15 31.86 -6.82 13.51
CA GLU A 15 31.12 -8.04 13.83
C GLU A 15 29.87 -8.24 12.95
N VAL A 16 29.17 -7.15 12.63
CA VAL A 16 27.87 -7.24 11.95
C VAL A 16 27.97 -6.94 10.45
N PHE A 17 28.88 -6.04 10.04
CA PHE A 17 28.99 -5.61 8.65
C PHE A 17 30.30 -6.05 7.98
N GLY A 18 31.22 -6.66 8.74
CA GLY A 18 32.56 -6.97 8.25
C GLY A 18 33.34 -5.73 7.81
N VAL A 19 33.01 -4.55 8.34
CA VAL A 19 33.62 -3.28 7.96
C VAL A 19 34.71 -2.88 8.97
N SER A 20 35.90 -2.61 8.47
CA SER A 20 37.07 -2.14 9.25
C SER A 20 37.76 -0.97 8.55
N GLU A 21 38.82 -0.42 9.16
CA GLU A 21 39.70 0.56 8.50
C GLU A 21 40.42 -0.03 7.28
N GLU A 22 40.70 -1.33 7.26
CA GLU A 22 41.25 -2.02 6.06
C GLU A 22 40.24 -1.99 4.92
N THR A 23 38.95 -2.21 5.20
CA THR A 23 37.88 -2.09 4.20
C THR A 23 37.81 -0.67 3.62
N LEU A 24 38.10 0.36 4.42
CA LEU A 24 38.20 1.74 3.93
C LEU A 24 39.39 1.93 2.99
N ALA A 25 40.56 1.37 3.34
CA ALA A 25 41.74 1.42 2.49
C ALA A 25 41.48 0.77 1.13
N GLU A 26 40.89 -0.44 1.13
CA GLU A 26 40.43 -1.11 -0.09
C GLU A 26 39.48 -0.22 -0.90
N ALA A 27 38.46 0.36 -0.26
CA ALA A 27 37.45 1.19 -0.91
C ALA A 27 38.04 2.45 -1.58
N ARG A 28 39.11 3.02 -1.02
CA ARG A 28 39.80 4.19 -1.57
C ARG A 28 40.54 3.88 -2.88
N ASP A 29 40.86 2.63 -3.17
CA ASP A 29 41.53 2.28 -4.41
C ASP A 29 40.58 1.67 -5.44
N MET A 30 39.30 1.47 -5.09
CA MET A 30 38.29 0.93 -5.98
C MET A 30 37.89 1.91 -7.10
N ASP A 31 37.75 1.38 -8.31
CA ASP A 31 37.02 2.04 -9.40
C ASP A 31 35.62 2.48 -8.91
N PRO A 32 35.14 3.70 -9.26
CA PRO A 32 33.85 4.20 -8.80
C PRO A 32 32.65 3.29 -9.08
N ALA A 33 32.63 2.54 -10.20
CA ALA A 33 31.54 1.62 -10.50
C ALA A 33 31.61 0.33 -9.65
N LYS A 34 32.83 -0.18 -9.40
CA LYS A 34 33.03 -1.30 -8.47
C LYS A 34 32.72 -0.92 -7.03
N LEU A 35 33.06 0.30 -6.63
CA LEU A 35 32.69 0.84 -5.32
C LEU A 35 31.18 0.96 -5.20
N ALA A 36 30.51 1.59 -6.18
CA ALA A 36 29.05 1.77 -6.19
C ALA A 36 28.27 0.45 -6.15
N SER A 37 28.85 -0.64 -6.63
CA SER A 37 28.26 -1.99 -6.59
C SER A 37 28.65 -2.80 -5.34
N SER A 38 29.42 -2.24 -4.41
CA SER A 38 29.88 -2.93 -3.20
C SER A 38 29.33 -2.30 -1.92
N PRO A 39 28.22 -2.83 -1.35
CA PRO A 39 27.60 -2.29 -0.13
C PRO A 39 28.55 -2.19 1.07
N ARG A 40 29.46 -3.16 1.22
CA ARG A 40 30.45 -3.21 2.30
C ARG A 40 31.41 -2.01 2.23
N HIS A 41 31.99 -1.76 1.07
CA HIS A 41 32.94 -0.66 0.85
C HIS A 41 32.24 0.70 0.86
N LEU A 42 31.03 0.79 0.30
CA LEU A 42 30.19 2.00 0.42
C LEU A 42 29.91 2.34 1.87
N LEU A 43 29.55 1.35 2.70
CA LEU A 43 29.31 1.56 4.12
C LEU A 43 30.58 2.01 4.84
N ALA A 44 31.73 1.39 4.54
CA ALA A 44 33.02 1.80 5.10
C ALA A 44 33.33 3.28 4.80
N MET A 45 33.23 3.68 3.53
CA MET A 45 33.45 5.09 3.18
C MET A 45 32.37 6.01 3.75
N ALA A 46 31.10 5.60 3.79
CA ALA A 46 30.03 6.44 4.33
C ALA A 46 30.24 6.78 5.81
N ILE A 47 30.84 5.86 6.58
CA ILE A 47 31.12 6.05 8.00
C ILE A 47 32.44 6.79 8.22
N TYR A 48 33.52 6.36 7.56
CA TYR A 48 34.87 6.86 7.85
C TYR A 48 35.32 8.02 6.96
N ASP A 49 34.77 8.15 5.74
CA ASP A 49 35.18 9.15 4.74
C ASP A 49 34.00 9.59 3.84
N PRO A 50 32.95 10.20 4.41
CA PRO A 50 31.73 10.54 3.67
C PRO A 50 31.99 11.59 2.56
N ALA A 51 32.98 12.46 2.76
CA ALA A 51 33.39 13.43 1.74
C ALA A 51 34.06 12.75 0.55
N GLY A 52 35.01 11.83 0.80
CA GLY A 52 35.64 11.04 -0.25
C GLY A 52 34.64 10.14 -0.98
N LEU A 53 33.66 9.58 -0.25
CA LEU A 53 32.56 8.81 -0.86
C LEU A 53 31.78 9.67 -1.85
N TRP A 54 31.41 10.89 -1.45
CA TRP A 54 30.64 11.80 -2.30
C TRP A 54 31.36 12.13 -3.60
N GLU A 55 32.66 12.41 -3.55
CA GLU A 55 33.47 12.66 -4.75
C GLU A 55 33.47 11.46 -5.71
N ARG A 56 33.58 10.24 -5.16
CA ARG A 56 33.52 9.00 -5.97
C ARG A 56 32.15 8.77 -6.57
N LEU A 57 31.07 8.97 -5.81
CA LEU A 57 29.70 8.83 -6.31
C LEU A 57 29.39 9.85 -7.41
N LYS A 58 29.94 11.08 -7.33
CA LYS A 58 29.87 12.03 -8.45
C LYS A 58 30.60 11.50 -9.69
N GLY A 59 31.77 10.90 -9.51
CA GLY A 59 32.52 10.25 -10.58
C GLY A 59 31.71 9.13 -11.25
N TYR A 60 31.13 8.25 -10.45
CA TYR A 60 30.23 7.19 -10.92
C TYR A 60 29.00 7.75 -11.63
N GLY A 61 28.31 8.74 -11.05
CA GLY A 61 27.16 9.37 -11.69
C GLY A 61 27.50 9.93 -13.06
N ARG A 62 28.66 10.60 -13.21
CA ARG A 62 29.15 11.10 -14.50
C ARG A 62 29.43 9.97 -15.49
N SER A 63 30.00 8.84 -15.06
CA SER A 63 30.29 7.72 -15.96
C SER A 63 29.02 7.05 -16.51
N ILE A 64 27.89 7.15 -15.82
CA ILE A 64 26.58 6.68 -16.29
C ILE A 64 25.72 7.79 -16.93
N GLY A 65 26.31 8.95 -17.24
CA GLY A 65 25.66 10.03 -17.99
C GLY A 65 25.04 11.17 -17.17
N ALA A 66 25.19 11.18 -15.84
CA ALA A 66 24.72 12.29 -15.01
C ALA A 66 25.67 13.51 -15.16
N ARG A 67 25.15 14.62 -15.68
CA ARG A 67 25.96 15.83 -15.95
C ARG A 67 26.55 16.47 -14.70
N ALA A 68 25.75 16.57 -13.63
CA ALA A 68 26.15 17.17 -12.36
C ALA A 68 25.30 16.61 -11.20
N PRO A 69 25.54 15.35 -10.75
CA PRO A 69 24.77 14.77 -9.65
C PRO A 69 24.99 15.58 -8.36
N ARG A 70 23.94 16.25 -7.87
CA ARG A 70 23.95 17.03 -6.62
C ARG A 70 23.42 16.25 -5.42
N HIS A 71 22.56 15.26 -5.65
CA HIS A 71 21.96 14.41 -4.63
C HIS A 71 22.27 12.94 -4.92
N THR A 72 22.52 12.14 -3.87
CA THR A 72 22.67 10.68 -3.98
C THR A 72 21.33 9.96 -4.16
N ALA A 73 20.24 10.59 -3.73
CA ALA A 73 18.86 10.12 -3.86
C ALA A 73 17.95 11.34 -4.10
N VAL A 74 16.94 11.17 -4.94
CA VAL A 74 16.04 12.22 -5.43
C VAL A 74 14.57 11.87 -5.27
N ASN A 75 14.21 10.59 -5.06
CA ASN A 75 12.82 10.16 -5.03
C ASN A 75 12.46 9.30 -3.80
N THR A 76 11.47 9.77 -3.05
CA THR A 76 10.89 9.05 -1.91
C THR A 76 9.39 9.29 -1.88
N THR A 77 8.62 8.25 -1.58
CA THR A 77 7.16 8.38 -1.44
C THR A 77 6.80 8.37 0.04
N ALA A 78 6.70 9.57 0.63
CA ALA A 78 6.30 9.76 2.02
C ALA A 78 4.78 9.58 2.20
N PRO A 79 4.29 9.34 3.44
CA PRO A 79 2.86 9.47 3.72
C PRO A 79 2.40 10.90 3.46
N THR A 80 1.29 11.05 2.74
CA THR A 80 0.78 12.39 2.35
C THR A 80 -0.56 12.71 2.99
N GLY A 81 -0.92 12.10 4.14
CA GLY A 81 -2.27 12.17 4.70
C GLY A 81 -2.85 13.59 4.81
N SER A 82 -2.13 14.55 5.39
CA SER A 82 -2.64 15.93 5.51
C SER A 82 -2.63 16.69 4.18
N ILE A 83 -1.58 16.54 3.38
CA ILE A 83 -1.43 17.32 2.13
C ILE A 83 -2.34 16.79 1.01
N SER A 84 -2.69 15.50 1.02
CA SER A 84 -3.66 14.92 0.09
C SER A 84 -5.07 15.41 0.39
N ILE A 85 -5.43 15.62 1.66
CA ILE A 85 -6.69 16.25 2.06
C ILE A 85 -6.75 17.70 1.55
N ILE A 86 -5.67 18.47 1.73
CA ILE A 86 -5.59 19.85 1.22
C ILE A 86 -5.75 19.89 -0.30
N ALA A 87 -5.12 18.94 -1.01
CA ALA A 87 -5.18 18.84 -2.46
C ALA A 87 -6.48 18.20 -2.98
N GLY A 88 -7.29 17.58 -2.12
CA GLY A 88 -8.46 16.79 -2.53
C GLY A 88 -8.11 15.58 -3.39
N THR A 89 -7.06 14.83 -3.03
CA THR A 89 -6.52 13.67 -3.77
C THR A 89 -6.34 12.45 -2.86
N SER A 90 -6.01 11.29 -3.44
CA SER A 90 -5.57 10.11 -2.67
C SER A 90 -4.20 10.34 -2.02
N SER A 91 -3.86 9.53 -1.00
CA SER A 91 -2.60 9.68 -0.27
C SER A 91 -1.47 8.91 -0.94
N GLY A 92 -0.52 9.60 -1.56
CA GLY A 92 0.67 9.02 -2.17
C GLY A 92 0.29 8.07 -3.31
N ILE A 93 0.63 6.79 -3.17
CA ILE A 93 0.23 5.73 -4.12
C ILE A 93 -0.85 4.81 -3.51
N GLU A 94 -1.54 5.26 -2.46
CA GLU A 94 -2.59 4.45 -1.84
C GLU A 94 -3.89 4.53 -2.67
N PRO A 95 -4.56 3.38 -2.92
CA PRO A 95 -5.97 3.39 -3.28
C PRO A 95 -6.78 4.10 -2.18
N TYR A 96 -7.93 4.68 -2.55
CA TYR A 96 -8.83 5.24 -1.54
C TYR A 96 -9.21 4.18 -0.51
N PHE A 97 -9.11 4.52 0.78
CA PHE A 97 -9.51 3.60 1.84
C PHE A 97 -11.02 3.36 1.85
N ALA A 98 -11.80 4.41 1.58
CA ALA A 98 -13.26 4.41 1.56
C ALA A 98 -13.78 5.47 0.57
N LEU A 99 -14.84 5.16 -0.17
CA LEU A 99 -15.53 6.13 -1.05
C LEU A 99 -16.48 7.03 -0.27
N VAL A 100 -17.11 6.48 0.76
CA VAL A 100 -18.07 7.16 1.64
C VAL A 100 -17.72 6.82 3.08
N TYR A 101 -17.47 7.85 3.89
CA TYR A 101 -17.15 7.67 5.31
C TYR A 101 -17.66 8.84 6.15
N LEU A 102 -17.76 8.61 7.46
CA LEU A 102 -18.10 9.64 8.43
C LEU A 102 -16.81 10.25 8.98
N ARG A 103 -16.73 11.57 8.90
CA ARG A 103 -15.66 12.35 9.49
C ARG A 103 -16.19 13.11 10.69
N ARG A 104 -15.56 12.89 11.84
CA ARG A 104 -15.78 13.71 13.03
C ARG A 104 -14.93 14.96 12.96
N VAL A 105 -15.58 16.10 13.03
CA VAL A 105 -14.96 17.42 13.18
C VAL A 105 -15.49 18.08 14.46
N THR A 106 -14.88 19.18 14.90
CA THR A 106 -15.32 19.91 16.09
C THR A 106 -16.80 20.32 16.05
N LEU A 107 -17.36 20.47 14.84
CA LEU A 107 -18.75 20.86 14.59
C LEU A 107 -19.74 19.68 14.52
N GLY A 108 -19.29 18.42 14.60
CA GLY A 108 -20.13 17.23 14.53
C GLY A 108 -19.62 16.15 13.57
N GLU A 109 -20.52 15.26 13.14
CA GLU A 109 -20.25 14.20 12.17
C GLU A 109 -20.71 14.65 10.77
N LEU A 110 -19.81 14.58 9.79
CA LEU A 110 -20.06 14.93 8.40
C LEU A 110 -19.83 13.72 7.50
N TRP A 111 -20.74 13.52 6.55
CA TRP A 111 -20.55 12.58 5.45
C TRP A 111 -19.51 13.13 4.48
N GLU A 112 -18.44 12.38 4.27
CA GLU A 112 -17.43 12.67 3.26
C GLU A 112 -17.54 11.64 2.14
N VAL A 113 -17.72 12.14 0.91
CA VAL A 113 -17.79 11.34 -0.31
C VAL A 113 -16.69 11.82 -1.24
N ILE A 114 -15.86 10.89 -1.71
CA ILE A 114 -14.79 11.18 -2.67
C ILE A 114 -15.39 11.91 -3.88
N ARG A 115 -14.78 13.03 -4.26
CA ARG A 115 -15.34 13.97 -5.24
C ARG A 115 -15.61 13.28 -6.57
N GLU A 116 -14.65 12.53 -7.07
CA GLU A 116 -14.70 11.85 -8.38
C GLU A 116 -15.81 10.79 -8.40
N PHE A 117 -16.00 10.08 -7.28
CA PHE A 117 -17.09 9.13 -7.11
C PHE A 117 -18.45 9.84 -7.05
N ARG A 118 -18.55 10.92 -6.26
CA ARG A 118 -19.77 11.74 -6.14
C ARG A 118 -20.22 12.28 -7.49
N GLU A 119 -19.29 12.81 -8.29
CA GLU A 119 -19.59 13.36 -9.62
C GLU A 119 -20.08 12.27 -10.58
N SER A 120 -19.46 11.09 -10.54
CA SER A 120 -19.86 9.94 -11.35
C SER A 120 -21.25 9.42 -10.95
N LEU A 121 -21.54 9.36 -9.66
CA LEU A 121 -22.83 8.96 -9.11
C LEU A 121 -23.95 9.96 -9.47
N LEU A 122 -23.68 11.27 -9.36
CA LEU A 122 -24.63 12.31 -9.77
C LEU A 122 -24.90 12.28 -11.27
N SER A 123 -23.86 12.04 -12.09
CA SER A 123 -24.01 11.85 -13.53
C SER A 123 -24.87 10.63 -13.86
N LEU A 124 -24.66 9.52 -13.16
CA LEU A 124 -25.49 8.33 -13.28
C LEU A 124 -26.95 8.62 -12.93
N ALA A 125 -27.22 9.26 -11.79
CA ALA A 125 -28.58 9.62 -11.39
C ALA A 125 -29.28 10.54 -12.40
N ARG A 126 -28.58 11.53 -12.96
CA ARG A 126 -29.16 12.40 -14.01
C ARG A 126 -29.54 11.63 -15.27
N ARG A 127 -28.72 10.67 -15.69
CA ARG A 127 -28.97 9.86 -16.89
C ARG A 127 -30.14 8.90 -16.72
N THR A 128 -30.33 8.35 -15.52
CA THR A 128 -31.38 7.37 -15.25
C THR A 128 -32.65 7.98 -14.66
N GLY A 129 -32.60 9.24 -14.23
CA GLY A 129 -33.69 9.91 -13.52
C GLY A 129 -33.79 9.53 -12.04
N ALA A 130 -32.75 8.95 -11.45
CA ALA A 130 -32.79 8.49 -10.06
C ALA A 130 -33.00 9.66 -9.08
N PRO A 131 -33.95 9.55 -8.14
CA PRO A 131 -34.25 10.62 -7.19
C PRO A 131 -33.21 10.72 -6.05
N ASP A 132 -33.14 11.88 -5.40
CA ASP A 132 -32.15 12.19 -4.35
C ASP A 132 -32.17 11.22 -3.16
N ASN A 133 -33.32 10.64 -2.82
CA ASN A 133 -33.41 9.66 -1.74
C ASN A 133 -32.64 8.37 -2.06
N VAL A 134 -32.56 7.99 -3.35
CA VAL A 134 -31.76 6.85 -3.80
C VAL A 134 -30.26 7.15 -3.64
N LEU A 135 -29.84 8.39 -3.92
CA LEU A 135 -28.44 8.80 -3.72
C LEU A 135 -28.02 8.74 -2.25
N ARG A 136 -28.91 9.14 -1.33
CA ARG A 136 -28.68 9.01 0.12
C ARG A 136 -28.59 7.54 0.53
N LEU A 137 -29.50 6.70 0.04
CA LEU A 137 -29.48 5.25 0.27
C LEU A 137 -28.16 4.61 -0.19
N VAL A 138 -27.65 5.02 -1.36
CA VAL A 138 -26.35 4.57 -1.88
C VAL A 138 -25.23 4.93 -0.90
N ALA A 139 -25.14 6.20 -0.49
CA ALA A 139 -24.11 6.65 0.43
C ALA A 139 -24.17 5.92 1.79
N GLU A 140 -25.35 5.82 2.39
CA GLU A 140 -25.56 5.14 3.66
C GLU A 140 -25.19 3.65 3.58
N THR A 141 -25.58 2.98 2.49
CA THR A 141 -25.27 1.56 2.30
C THR A 141 -23.78 1.34 2.11
N ILE A 142 -23.11 2.11 1.24
CA ILE A 142 -21.66 2.03 1.04
C ILE A 142 -20.91 2.23 2.37
N SER A 143 -21.37 3.16 3.21
CA SER A 143 -20.74 3.39 4.51
C SER A 143 -20.82 2.21 5.46
N ARG A 144 -21.96 1.50 5.51
CA ARG A 144 -22.11 0.27 6.31
C ARG A 144 -21.11 -0.80 5.88
N TYR A 145 -20.72 -0.79 4.61
CA TYR A 145 -19.74 -1.68 4.01
C TYR A 145 -18.32 -1.09 3.98
N LYS A 146 -17.96 -0.36 5.05
CA LYS A 146 -16.64 0.27 5.23
C LYS A 146 -16.22 1.16 4.07
N GLY A 147 -17.19 1.80 3.42
CA GLY A 147 -16.94 2.70 2.31
C GLY A 147 -16.64 2.02 0.97
N SER A 148 -16.73 0.69 0.87
CA SER A 148 -16.55 -0.04 -0.39
C SER A 148 -17.88 -0.19 -1.13
N LEU A 149 -17.93 0.30 -2.37
CA LEU A 149 -19.08 0.06 -3.25
C LEU A 149 -19.15 -1.42 -3.70
N ARG A 150 -18.00 -2.08 -3.89
CA ARG A 150 -17.98 -3.50 -4.30
C ARG A 150 -18.58 -4.39 -3.23
N TRP A 151 -18.24 -4.14 -1.96
CA TRP A 151 -18.80 -4.90 -0.83
C TRP A 151 -20.28 -4.61 -0.61
N ALA A 152 -20.70 -3.38 -0.91
CA ALA A 152 -22.10 -2.97 -0.80
C ALA A 152 -23.00 -3.43 -1.94
N LEU A 153 -22.44 -3.92 -3.05
CA LEU A 153 -23.12 -3.99 -4.35
C LEU A 153 -24.41 -4.84 -4.29
N ASP A 154 -24.31 -6.07 -3.79
CA ASP A 154 -25.46 -6.99 -3.75
C ASP A 154 -26.63 -6.46 -2.91
N ASP A 155 -26.31 -5.86 -1.76
CA ASP A 155 -27.31 -5.27 -0.87
C ASP A 155 -27.86 -3.96 -1.41
N LEU A 156 -27.01 -3.18 -2.08
CA LEU A 156 -27.40 -1.94 -2.71
C LEU A 156 -28.37 -2.21 -3.87
N GLU A 157 -28.14 -3.24 -4.67
CA GLU A 157 -29.05 -3.64 -5.74
C GLU A 157 -30.44 -4.00 -5.22
N LYS A 158 -30.51 -4.78 -4.13
CA LYS A 158 -31.79 -5.13 -3.48
C LYS A 158 -32.47 -3.89 -2.93
N ALA A 159 -31.72 -3.07 -2.17
CA ALA A 159 -32.25 -1.87 -1.54
C ALA A 159 -32.76 -0.85 -2.57
N VAL A 160 -32.07 -0.70 -3.71
CA VAL A 160 -32.51 0.16 -4.81
C VAL A 160 -33.80 -0.37 -5.43
N ARG A 161 -33.91 -1.67 -5.70
CA ARG A 161 -35.15 -2.27 -6.23
C ARG A 161 -36.32 -2.09 -5.27
N GLU A 162 -36.11 -2.34 -3.98
CA GLU A 162 -37.13 -2.18 -2.93
C GLU A 162 -37.57 -0.72 -2.80
N ALA A 163 -36.62 0.22 -2.78
CA ALA A 163 -36.91 1.67 -2.72
C ALA A 163 -37.63 2.19 -3.98
N SER A 164 -37.62 1.42 -5.07
CA SER A 164 -38.31 1.75 -6.32
C SER A 164 -39.76 1.26 -6.37
N ILE A 165 -40.19 0.44 -5.41
CA ILE A 165 -41.56 -0.07 -5.33
C ILE A 165 -42.43 0.98 -4.65
N THR A 166 -43.30 1.63 -5.44
CA THR A 166 -44.32 2.54 -4.92
C THR A 166 -45.69 1.87 -4.99
N VAL A 167 -46.47 1.95 -3.91
CA VAL A 167 -47.86 1.43 -3.86
C VAL A 167 -48.83 2.60 -3.79
N GLU A 168 -49.62 2.80 -4.83
CA GLU A 168 -50.71 3.79 -4.86
C GLU A 168 -52.05 3.06 -4.99
N GLY A 169 -52.98 3.31 -4.06
CA GLY A 169 -54.31 2.70 -4.09
C GLY A 169 -54.31 1.16 -4.05
N GLY A 170 -53.28 0.54 -3.45
CA GLY A 170 -53.14 -0.92 -3.37
C GLY A 170 -52.57 -1.60 -4.61
N ARG A 171 -52.06 -0.83 -5.60
CA ARG A 171 -51.39 -1.36 -6.78
C ARG A 171 -49.93 -0.90 -6.84
N ILE A 172 -49.04 -1.79 -7.27
CA ILE A 172 -47.63 -1.46 -7.53
C ILE A 172 -47.57 -0.58 -8.78
N VAL A 173 -47.01 0.61 -8.63
CA VAL A 173 -46.79 1.57 -9.72
C VAL A 173 -45.36 1.41 -10.23
N LYS A 174 -45.18 1.43 -11.56
CA LYS A 174 -43.86 1.39 -12.16
C LYS A 174 -43.08 2.67 -11.81
N PRO A 175 -41.80 2.58 -11.41
CA PRO A 175 -40.99 3.76 -11.13
C PRO A 175 -40.88 4.67 -12.36
N SER A 176 -40.83 5.98 -12.12
CA SER A 176 -40.69 7.01 -13.15
C SER A 176 -39.26 7.14 -13.71
N TRP A 177 -38.34 6.30 -13.24
CA TRP A 177 -36.91 6.37 -13.53
C TRP A 177 -36.35 4.99 -13.85
N ASP A 178 -35.20 4.94 -14.50
CA ASP A 178 -34.56 3.71 -14.98
C ASP A 178 -33.77 3.01 -13.87
N VAL A 179 -34.47 2.16 -13.12
CA VAL A 179 -33.91 1.40 -11.99
C VAL A 179 -32.82 0.43 -12.44
N GLU A 180 -33.07 -0.36 -13.49
CA GLU A 180 -32.10 -1.37 -13.93
C GLU A 180 -30.89 -0.73 -14.62
N GLY A 181 -31.07 0.37 -15.35
CA GLY A 181 -29.96 1.17 -15.88
C GLY A 181 -29.11 1.81 -14.77
N PHE A 182 -29.73 2.23 -13.67
CA PHE A 182 -28.99 2.73 -12.51
C PHE A 182 -28.20 1.62 -11.81
N ILE A 183 -28.81 0.45 -11.61
CA ILE A 183 -28.12 -0.73 -11.07
C ILE A 183 -26.94 -1.14 -11.95
N ALA A 184 -27.14 -1.19 -13.28
CA ALA A 184 -26.06 -1.47 -14.22
C ALA A 184 -24.93 -0.43 -14.10
N GLY A 185 -25.27 0.86 -14.00
CA GLY A 185 -24.30 1.92 -13.78
C GLY A 185 -23.56 1.81 -12.44
N LEU A 186 -24.22 1.36 -11.36
CA LEU A 186 -23.56 1.09 -10.08
C LEU A 186 -22.51 -0.02 -10.21
N ARG A 187 -22.75 -1.06 -11.01
CA ARG A 187 -21.75 -2.09 -11.32
C ARG A 187 -20.57 -1.53 -12.08
N GLU A 188 -20.79 -0.65 -13.05
CA GLU A 188 -19.72 0.06 -13.75
C GLU A 188 -18.88 0.91 -12.78
N LEU A 189 -19.53 1.65 -11.89
CA LEU A 189 -18.84 2.43 -10.86
C LEU A 189 -18.08 1.53 -9.89
N ALA A 190 -18.61 0.36 -9.52
CA ALA A 190 -17.92 -0.59 -8.65
C ALA A 190 -16.61 -1.09 -9.26
N ARG A 191 -16.55 -1.23 -10.60
CA ARG A 191 -15.30 -1.57 -11.30
C ARG A 191 -14.28 -0.45 -11.22
N LEU A 192 -14.69 0.79 -11.45
CA LEU A 192 -13.83 1.98 -11.50
C LEU A 192 -13.33 2.43 -10.13
N PHE A 193 -14.18 2.33 -9.11
CA PHE A 193 -13.95 2.89 -7.78
C PHE A 193 -13.63 1.80 -6.74
N ALA A 194 -12.63 0.97 -7.05
CA ALA A 194 -12.11 0.02 -6.08
C ALA A 194 -11.41 0.74 -4.90
N THR A 195 -11.71 0.28 -3.70
CA THR A 195 -11.11 0.74 -2.46
C THR A 195 -9.98 -0.17 -2.00
N SER A 196 -9.20 0.30 -1.04
CA SER A 196 -7.99 -0.39 -0.55
C SER A 196 -8.27 -1.82 -0.06
N MET A 197 -9.43 -2.07 0.57
CA MET A 197 -9.79 -3.39 1.08
C MET A 197 -10.42 -4.31 0.02
N ASP A 198 -10.74 -3.80 -1.17
CA ASP A 198 -11.22 -4.64 -2.26
C ASP A 198 -10.07 -5.49 -2.85
N PHE A 199 -8.85 -4.99 -2.76
CA PHE A 199 -7.66 -5.60 -3.35
C PHE A 199 -7.06 -6.70 -2.48
N ASP A 200 -6.60 -7.77 -3.14
CA ASP A 200 -5.81 -8.80 -2.49
C ASP A 200 -4.39 -8.30 -2.14
N VAL A 201 -3.68 -9.11 -1.35
CA VAL A 201 -2.29 -8.84 -0.92
C VAL A 201 -1.39 -8.57 -2.12
N TRP A 202 -1.53 -9.36 -3.18
CA TRP A 202 -0.62 -9.27 -4.31
C TRP A 202 -0.80 -7.97 -5.07
N TYR A 203 -2.03 -7.51 -5.30
CA TYR A 203 -2.24 -6.21 -5.93
C TYR A 203 -1.56 -5.08 -5.16
N HIS A 204 -1.66 -5.07 -3.83
CA HIS A 204 -0.96 -4.07 -3.01
C HIS A 204 0.56 -4.14 -3.18
N ILE A 205 1.13 -5.36 -3.16
CA ILE A 205 2.58 -5.58 -3.29
C ILE A 205 3.06 -5.25 -4.70
N ALA A 206 2.40 -5.74 -5.74
CA ALA A 206 2.72 -5.49 -7.14
C ALA A 206 2.67 -3.99 -7.48
N HIS A 207 1.62 -3.30 -7.00
CA HIS A 207 1.50 -1.85 -7.17
C HIS A 207 2.68 -1.10 -6.53
N GLN A 208 3.06 -1.49 -5.30
CA GLN A 208 4.20 -0.89 -4.62
C GLN A 208 5.53 -1.24 -5.31
N ALA A 209 5.69 -2.48 -5.79
CA ALA A 209 6.91 -2.96 -6.44
C ALA A 209 7.14 -2.25 -7.78
N ALA A 210 6.08 -2.07 -8.57
CA ALA A 210 6.13 -1.31 -9.82
C ALA A 210 6.62 0.13 -9.58
N ALA A 211 6.12 0.79 -8.52
CA ALA A 211 6.60 2.13 -8.16
C ALA A 211 8.05 2.11 -7.63
N GLN A 212 8.43 1.09 -6.86
CA GLN A 212 9.76 0.97 -6.23
C GLN A 212 10.91 0.91 -7.24
N LEU A 213 10.67 0.43 -8.48
CA LEU A 213 11.62 0.43 -9.58
C LEU A 213 12.13 1.84 -9.94
N TYR A 214 11.30 2.86 -9.72
CA TYR A 214 11.60 4.26 -10.03
C TYR A 214 11.81 5.13 -8.79
N THR A 215 11.86 4.50 -7.59
CA THR A 215 12.07 5.18 -6.31
C THR A 215 13.39 4.73 -5.70
N ASP A 216 14.34 5.66 -5.56
CA ASP A 216 15.68 5.36 -5.03
C ASP A 216 15.71 5.22 -3.51
N GLN A 217 14.82 5.87 -2.78
CA GLN A 217 14.51 5.56 -1.39
C GLN A 217 13.36 4.55 -1.28
N ALA A 218 12.60 4.59 -0.19
CA ALA A 218 11.47 3.69 0.07
C ALA A 218 10.12 4.37 -0.21
N ILE A 219 9.07 3.55 -0.17
CA ILE A 219 7.68 3.96 -0.35
C ILE A 219 6.91 3.64 0.93
N SER A 220 6.23 4.64 1.48
CA SER A 220 5.36 4.49 2.63
C SER A 220 3.92 4.23 2.18
N LYS A 221 3.67 3.03 1.66
CA LYS A 221 2.34 2.53 1.32
C LYS A 221 1.91 1.44 2.30
N THR A 222 0.62 1.45 2.63
CA THR A 222 -0.01 0.44 3.49
C THR A 222 -0.70 -0.65 2.66
N VAL A 223 -0.43 -1.92 2.99
CA VAL A 223 -1.25 -3.08 2.64
C VAL A 223 -2.40 -3.13 3.65
N ASN A 224 -3.59 -2.74 3.21
CA ASN A 224 -4.79 -2.77 4.05
C ASN A 224 -5.49 -4.12 3.91
N LEU A 225 -5.72 -4.79 5.02
CA LEU A 225 -6.37 -6.09 5.08
C LEU A 225 -7.66 -6.01 5.89
N PRO A 226 -8.71 -6.76 5.52
CA PRO A 226 -9.93 -6.82 6.32
C PRO A 226 -9.67 -7.44 7.70
N ASN A 227 -10.56 -7.20 8.66
CA ASN A 227 -10.40 -7.69 10.03
C ASN A 227 -10.34 -9.23 10.09
N TRP A 228 -11.01 -9.94 9.18
CA TRP A 228 -11.01 -11.40 9.05
C TRP A 228 -9.79 -11.96 8.30
N ALA A 229 -8.84 -11.12 7.88
CA ALA A 229 -7.62 -11.61 7.24
C ALA A 229 -6.82 -12.51 8.19
N SER A 230 -6.40 -13.67 7.69
CA SER A 230 -5.63 -14.65 8.46
C SER A 230 -4.23 -14.15 8.81
N VAL A 231 -3.63 -14.75 9.84
CA VAL A 231 -2.21 -14.54 10.17
C VAL A 231 -1.32 -14.87 8.96
N ASN A 232 -1.66 -15.90 8.20
CA ASN A 232 -0.97 -16.24 6.95
C ASN A 232 -1.03 -15.08 5.96
N SER A 233 -2.18 -14.41 5.75
CA SER A 233 -2.26 -13.25 4.84
C SER A 233 -1.32 -12.10 5.24
N VAL A 234 -1.13 -11.89 6.55
CA VAL A 234 -0.16 -10.91 7.08
C VAL A 234 1.27 -11.38 6.80
N ALA A 235 1.59 -12.65 7.06
CA ALA A 235 2.89 -13.23 6.77
C ALA A 235 3.23 -13.18 5.26
N THR A 236 2.30 -13.58 4.40
CA THR A 236 2.39 -13.50 2.94
C THR A 236 2.70 -12.07 2.49
N SER A 237 2.09 -11.05 3.11
CA SER A 237 2.37 -9.64 2.78
C SER A 237 3.84 -9.27 3.00
N TYR A 238 4.43 -9.70 4.13
CA TYR A 238 5.84 -9.45 4.42
C TYR A 238 6.79 -10.26 3.51
N ILE A 239 6.48 -11.55 3.29
CA ILE A 239 7.32 -12.42 2.47
C ILE A 239 7.29 -11.96 1.00
N ALA A 240 6.11 -11.69 0.45
CA ALA A 240 5.96 -11.19 -0.92
C ALA A 240 6.65 -9.84 -1.13
N ALA A 241 6.55 -8.91 -0.17
CA ALA A 241 7.31 -7.66 -0.20
C ALA A 241 8.82 -7.90 -0.23
N TRP A 242 9.30 -8.84 0.59
CA TRP A 242 10.71 -9.19 0.68
C TRP A 242 11.25 -9.86 -0.59
N LEU A 243 10.46 -10.73 -1.22
CA LEU A 243 10.77 -11.41 -2.48
C LEU A 243 10.79 -10.45 -3.67
N THR A 244 9.88 -9.48 -3.72
CA THR A 244 9.81 -8.45 -4.78
C THR A 244 10.86 -7.34 -4.63
N GLY A 245 11.69 -7.39 -3.58
CA GLY A 245 12.76 -6.40 -3.36
C GLY A 245 12.28 -5.06 -2.82
N LEU A 246 11.07 -4.98 -2.27
CA LEU A 246 10.58 -3.77 -1.61
C LEU A 246 11.49 -3.38 -0.44
N LYS A 247 11.78 -2.08 -0.33
CA LYS A 247 12.66 -1.53 0.71
C LYS A 247 11.94 -1.34 2.05
N GLY A 248 10.61 -1.38 2.03
CA GLY A 248 9.75 -1.32 3.20
C GLY A 248 8.33 -1.70 2.84
N VAL A 249 7.59 -2.20 3.83
CA VAL A 249 6.17 -2.50 3.70
C VAL A 249 5.48 -2.20 5.02
N THR A 250 4.29 -1.62 4.96
CA THR A 250 3.42 -1.45 6.13
C THR A 250 2.20 -2.31 5.93
N VAL A 251 1.83 -3.10 6.94
CA VAL A 251 0.59 -3.88 6.93
C VAL A 251 -0.32 -3.32 8.00
N TYR A 252 -1.56 -3.02 7.62
CA TYR A 252 -2.63 -2.67 8.53
C TYR A 252 -3.77 -3.66 8.34
N ARG A 253 -4.01 -4.47 9.38
CA ARG A 253 -5.24 -5.26 9.47
C ARG A 253 -6.29 -4.42 10.14
N ASP A 254 -7.45 -4.31 9.52
CA ASP A 254 -8.53 -3.49 10.04
C ASP A 254 -8.93 -3.93 11.46
N GLU A 255 -9.35 -2.96 12.28
CA GLU A 255 -9.68 -3.12 13.71
C GLU A 255 -8.53 -3.61 14.61
N SER A 256 -7.30 -3.70 14.11
CA SER A 256 -6.12 -4.04 14.93
C SER A 256 -5.62 -2.89 15.82
N LYS A 257 -6.13 -1.67 15.62
CA LYS A 257 -5.83 -0.49 16.45
C LYS A 257 -7.06 -0.06 17.23
N SER A 258 -6.85 0.38 18.47
CA SER A 258 -7.91 0.83 19.37
C SER A 258 -8.55 2.16 18.97
N VAL A 259 -7.87 3.00 18.17
CA VAL A 259 -8.39 4.30 17.73
C VAL A 259 -8.27 4.41 16.20
N GLN A 260 -9.38 4.75 15.55
CA GLN A 260 -9.46 5.01 14.11
C GLN A 260 -9.78 6.49 13.85
N VAL A 261 -9.28 7.04 12.75
CA VAL A 261 -9.58 8.42 12.33
C VAL A 261 -10.78 8.46 11.36
N ILE A 262 -11.02 7.35 10.68
CA ILE A 262 -12.14 7.15 9.75
C ILE A 262 -13.17 6.27 10.45
N TYR A 263 -14.42 6.69 10.40
CA TYR A 263 -15.55 5.95 10.96
C TYR A 263 -16.54 5.60 9.87
N PHE A 264 -17.25 4.50 10.10
CA PHE A 264 -18.25 3.96 9.19
C PHE A 264 -19.63 4.01 9.83
N GLY A 265 -20.66 4.30 9.02
CA GLY A 265 -22.03 4.38 9.50
C GLY A 265 -22.48 3.04 10.08
N GLY A 266 -22.98 3.05 11.32
CA GLY A 266 -23.58 1.88 11.97
C GLY A 266 -22.88 1.38 13.25
N GLN A 267 -21.67 1.85 13.58
CA GLN A 267 -21.02 1.50 14.85
C GLN A 267 -20.81 2.74 15.74
N LYS A 268 -21.69 2.90 16.73
CA LYS A 268 -21.39 3.70 17.93
C LYS A 268 -20.43 2.88 18.81
N ALA A 269 -19.14 2.91 18.50
CA ALA A 269 -18.13 2.53 19.48
C ALA A 269 -17.83 3.75 20.36
N GLU A 270 -18.19 3.70 21.63
CA GLU A 270 -17.65 4.59 22.66
C GLU A 270 -16.16 4.31 22.77
N LEU A 271 -15.33 5.20 22.22
CA LEU A 271 -13.89 5.11 22.32
C LEU A 271 -13.44 5.93 23.53
N ALA A 272 -12.76 5.27 24.47
CA ALA A 272 -12.08 5.93 25.57
C ALA A 272 -10.91 6.77 25.03
N ASP A 273 -10.72 7.97 25.59
CA ASP A 273 -9.56 8.81 25.31
C ASP A 273 -8.29 8.10 25.78
N VAL A 274 -7.55 7.50 24.84
CA VAL A 274 -6.24 6.90 25.13
C VAL A 274 -5.14 7.88 24.73
N PRO A 275 -4.37 8.44 25.68
CA PRO A 275 -3.25 9.30 25.36
C PRO A 275 -2.18 8.56 24.56
N ILE A 276 -1.77 9.14 23.43
CA ILE A 276 -0.77 8.59 22.51
C ILE A 276 0.59 8.51 23.22
N LYS A 277 1.08 7.30 23.51
CA LYS A 277 2.47 7.08 23.94
C LYS A 277 3.35 6.68 22.75
N LEU A 278 4.39 7.46 22.52
CA LEU A 278 5.45 7.17 21.55
C LEU A 278 6.27 5.95 22.00
N VAL A 279 6.19 4.86 21.24
CA VAL A 279 7.08 3.69 21.39
C VAL A 279 8.27 3.84 20.43
N LYS A 280 9.49 3.82 20.97
CA LYS A 280 10.73 3.80 20.17
C LYS A 280 10.88 2.43 19.50
N ARG A 281 10.83 2.39 18.16
CA ARG A 281 11.15 1.19 17.37
C ARG A 281 12.67 1.12 17.09
N PRO A 282 13.27 -0.08 17.13
CA PRO A 282 14.64 -0.30 16.68
C PRO A 282 14.74 -0.23 15.15
N ALA A 283 15.90 0.23 14.66
CA ALA A 283 16.20 0.41 13.25
C ALA A 283 16.56 -0.92 12.57
N MET A 284 15.87 -1.25 11.48
CA MET A 284 16.28 -2.33 10.58
C MET A 284 17.27 -1.81 9.54
N ARG A 285 18.30 -2.61 9.24
CA ARG A 285 19.27 -2.37 8.17
C ARG A 285 18.97 -3.29 6.99
N MET A 286 19.12 -2.76 5.78
CA MET A 286 18.94 -3.49 4.53
C MET A 286 20.26 -3.99 3.96
N ALA A 287 20.24 -5.22 3.46
CA ALA A 287 21.07 -5.69 2.36
C ALA A 287 20.13 -6.10 1.21
N ILE A 288 20.48 -5.76 -0.03
CA ILE A 288 19.82 -6.29 -1.22
C ILE A 288 20.46 -7.66 -1.49
N VAL A 289 19.63 -8.71 -1.49
CA VAL A 289 20.06 -10.09 -1.74
C VAL A 289 19.19 -10.62 -2.87
N LYS A 290 19.80 -11.26 -3.89
CA LYS A 290 19.11 -12.21 -4.76
C LYS A 290 18.68 -13.38 -3.89
N LYS A 291 17.38 -13.59 -3.71
CA LYS A 291 16.88 -14.46 -2.64
C LYS A 291 16.42 -15.81 -3.17
N GLU A 292 16.95 -16.81 -2.51
CA GLU A 292 16.61 -18.22 -2.64
C GLU A 292 15.75 -18.60 -1.43
N ILE A 293 14.66 -19.32 -1.68
CA ILE A 293 13.74 -19.84 -0.66
C ILE A 293 13.66 -21.37 -0.82
N LYS A 294 13.55 -22.09 0.30
CA LYS A 294 13.32 -23.54 0.30
C LYS A 294 11.95 -23.85 -0.31
N ALA A 295 11.90 -24.83 -1.20
CA ALA A 295 10.67 -25.27 -1.86
C ALA A 295 9.56 -25.63 -0.88
N GLU A 296 9.90 -26.29 0.23
CA GLU A 296 8.96 -26.68 1.29
C GLU A 296 8.25 -25.47 1.92
N GLU A 297 8.97 -24.38 2.17
CA GLU A 297 8.42 -23.14 2.74
C GLU A 297 7.53 -22.42 1.72
N ALA A 298 7.94 -22.41 0.45
CA ALA A 298 7.14 -21.82 -0.64
C ALA A 298 5.84 -22.58 -0.92
N VAL A 299 5.86 -23.91 -0.77
CA VAL A 299 4.70 -24.80 -0.99
C VAL A 299 3.76 -24.82 0.23
N SER A 300 4.28 -24.56 1.44
CA SER A 300 3.47 -24.55 2.67
C SER A 300 2.44 -23.42 2.74
N ASP A 301 2.69 -22.30 2.06
CA ASP A 301 1.75 -21.20 1.91
C ASP A 301 1.13 -21.26 0.51
N GLN A 302 -0.11 -21.76 0.45
CA GLN A 302 -0.86 -21.91 -0.80
C GLN A 302 -0.88 -20.60 -1.61
N LYS A 303 -1.01 -19.45 -0.94
CA LYS A 303 -1.10 -18.15 -1.60
C LYS A 303 0.26 -17.75 -2.18
N LEU A 304 1.35 -18.04 -1.48
CA LEU A 304 2.69 -17.80 -1.99
C LEU A 304 3.00 -18.70 -3.20
N SER A 305 2.57 -19.96 -3.17
CA SER A 305 2.73 -20.91 -4.28
C SER A 305 1.91 -20.55 -5.53
N GLU A 306 0.76 -19.89 -5.36
CA GLU A 306 -0.07 -19.39 -6.46
C GLU A 306 0.51 -18.10 -7.08
N LEU A 307 1.20 -17.27 -6.28
CA LEU A 307 1.74 -15.98 -6.72
C LEU A 307 3.07 -16.08 -7.46
N PHE A 308 3.83 -17.14 -7.25
CA PHE A 308 5.14 -17.34 -7.85
C PHE A 308 5.19 -18.70 -8.52
N ASN A 309 5.76 -18.79 -9.72
CA ASN A 309 5.86 -20.06 -10.44
C ASN A 309 6.95 -20.94 -9.81
N VAL A 310 6.58 -21.67 -8.76
CA VAL A 310 7.49 -22.51 -7.98
C VAL A 310 7.79 -23.80 -8.77
N LYS A 311 8.83 -23.79 -9.60
CA LYS A 311 9.38 -25.01 -10.20
C LYS A 311 10.61 -25.46 -9.41
N ALA A 312 10.63 -26.71 -8.97
CA ALA A 312 11.81 -27.29 -8.34
C ALA A 312 12.92 -27.45 -9.39
N GLU A 313 13.85 -26.51 -9.46
CA GLU A 313 15.05 -26.63 -10.29
C GLU A 313 16.26 -27.02 -9.44
N GLY A 314 16.73 -28.27 -9.61
CA GLY A 314 18.04 -28.70 -9.16
C GLY A 314 18.11 -29.35 -7.77
N SER A 315 19.12 -30.21 -7.62
CA SER A 315 19.46 -30.95 -6.39
C SER A 315 19.80 -29.98 -5.25
N GLY A 316 18.85 -29.80 -4.34
CA GLY A 316 18.97 -28.89 -3.19
C GLY A 316 17.64 -28.34 -2.67
N GLY A 317 16.54 -28.48 -3.42
CA GLY A 317 15.21 -28.08 -2.94
C GLY A 317 15.03 -26.57 -2.80
N VAL A 318 15.76 -25.77 -3.57
CA VAL A 318 15.71 -24.30 -3.57
C VAL A 318 15.00 -23.83 -4.83
N VAL A 319 14.16 -22.79 -4.70
CA VAL A 319 13.38 -22.24 -5.81
C VAL A 319 13.78 -20.78 -6.06
N LYS A 320 14.04 -20.47 -7.32
CA LYS A 320 14.31 -19.12 -7.79
C LYS A 320 12.99 -18.46 -8.20
N VAL A 321 12.65 -17.35 -7.57
CA VAL A 321 11.38 -16.66 -7.78
C VAL A 321 11.53 -15.64 -8.90
N GLU A 322 10.83 -15.86 -10.02
CA GLU A 322 10.70 -14.92 -11.12
C GLU A 322 9.23 -14.55 -11.32
N THR A 323 8.96 -13.28 -11.66
CA THR A 323 7.59 -12.78 -11.91
C THR A 323 7.12 -13.24 -13.29
N ASP A 324 5.98 -13.91 -13.39
CA ASP A 324 5.37 -14.36 -14.66
C ASP A 324 3.94 -13.82 -14.86
N GLU A 325 3.29 -14.19 -15.96
CA GLU A 325 1.96 -13.72 -16.36
C GLU A 325 0.82 -14.12 -15.40
N ASN A 326 1.03 -15.13 -14.53
CA ASN A 326 0.08 -15.49 -13.46
C ASN A 326 0.08 -14.47 -12.30
N SER A 327 1.01 -13.52 -12.32
CA SER A 327 1.11 -12.40 -11.38
C SER A 327 0.10 -11.27 -11.68
N THR A 328 -1.01 -11.58 -12.36
CA THR A 328 -2.07 -10.62 -12.64
C THR A 328 -3.16 -10.71 -11.58
N CYS A 329 -3.55 -9.54 -11.04
CA CYS A 329 -4.54 -9.42 -9.99
C CYS A 329 -5.91 -9.96 -10.45
N LYS A 330 -6.43 -10.99 -9.77
CA LYS A 330 -7.75 -11.58 -10.05
C LYS A 330 -8.92 -10.70 -9.59
N THR A 331 -8.66 -9.67 -8.76
CA THR A 331 -9.66 -8.73 -8.23
C THR A 331 -10.31 -7.84 -9.30
N CYS A 332 -9.72 -7.73 -10.49
CA CYS A 332 -10.27 -6.89 -11.57
C CYS A 332 -11.43 -7.55 -12.35
N ASN A 333 -11.77 -8.82 -12.09
CA ASN A 333 -12.80 -9.58 -12.82
C ASN A 333 -14.22 -9.49 -12.23
N ILE A 334 -14.51 -8.45 -11.42
CA ILE A 334 -15.83 -8.20 -10.81
C ILE A 334 -16.73 -7.45 -11.78
#